data_AF-A0A225UJG2-F1
#
_entry.id   AF-A0A225UJG2-F1
#
_cell.length_a   1.000
_cell.length_b   1.000
_cell.length_c   1.000
_cell.angle_alpha   90.00
_cell.angle_beta   90.00
_cell.angle_gamma   90.00
#
_symmetry.space_group_name_H-M   'P 1'
#
loop_
_entity.id
_entity.type
_entity.pdbx_description
1 polymer ?
#
loop_
_entity_poly.entity_id
_entity_poly.type
_entity_poly.pdbx_seq_one_letter_code
_entity_poly.pdbx_strand_id
1 'polypeptide(L)'
;MFSTKSRDEFVCSSYWKTYATNTTKDRNALHLRVVDDETWTTFRWCKWIVLNRMVFSFVESKKTRKNAILAAIGENTLKMYLMRVYQSAERRVVEELPSTFGIVLDGSL
;
A
#
# COMPACT_ATOMS: atom_id res chain seq x y z
N MET A 1 15.09 0.67 -24.95
CA MET A 1 16.30 1.01 -24.15
C MET A 1 15.85 1.10 -22.70
N PHE A 2 16.56 0.39 -21.81
CA PHE A 2 16.07 -0.24 -20.58
C PHE A 2 15.35 0.68 -19.57
N SER A 3 14.27 0.18 -18.97
CA SER A 3 13.95 0.52 -17.58
C SER A 3 13.79 -0.79 -16.82
N THR A 4 14.87 -1.17 -16.15
CA THR A 4 14.89 -2.19 -15.11
C THR A 4 13.91 -1.77 -14.03
N LYS A 5 12.68 -2.26 -14.11
CA LYS A 5 11.77 -2.24 -12.97
C LYS A 5 12.53 -2.90 -11.82
N SER A 6 12.87 -2.12 -10.79
CA SER A 6 13.63 -2.66 -9.65
C SER A 6 12.88 -3.89 -9.13
N ARG A 7 13.63 -4.95 -8.81
CA ARG A 7 13.09 -6.18 -8.23
C ARG A 7 12.17 -5.88 -7.04
N ASP A 8 12.49 -4.84 -6.26
CA ASP A 8 11.71 -4.39 -5.11
C ASP A 8 10.35 -3.80 -5.52
N GLU A 9 10.31 -3.05 -6.61
CA GLU A 9 9.09 -2.44 -7.14
C GLU A 9 8.13 -3.53 -7.71
N PHE A 10 8.70 -4.60 -8.28
CA PHE A 10 7.94 -5.76 -8.76
C PHE A 10 7.42 -6.63 -7.61
N VAL A 11 8.24 -6.89 -6.58
CA VAL A 11 7.85 -7.63 -5.37
C VAL A 11 6.75 -6.87 -4.64
N CYS A 12 6.92 -5.58 -4.39
CA CYS A 12 5.91 -4.74 -3.75
C CYS A 12 4.58 -4.78 -4.56
N SER A 13 4.63 -4.54 -5.87
CA SER A 13 3.44 -4.54 -6.75
C SER A 13 2.70 -5.88 -6.82
N SER A 14 3.40 -7.01 -6.81
CA SER A 14 2.79 -8.35 -6.79
C SER A 14 2.23 -8.70 -5.42
N TYR A 15 2.92 -8.36 -4.34
CA TYR A 15 2.48 -8.58 -2.96
C TYR A 15 1.19 -7.80 -2.64
N TRP A 16 1.09 -6.55 -3.12
CA TRP A 16 -0.10 -5.71 -2.99
C TRP A 16 -1.32 -6.25 -3.73
N LYS A 17 -1.13 -6.85 -4.92
CA LYS A 17 -2.23 -7.49 -5.67
C LYS A 17 -2.79 -8.68 -4.91
N THR A 18 -1.92 -9.54 -4.40
CA THR A 18 -2.30 -10.72 -3.61
C THR A 18 -2.98 -10.33 -2.30
N TYR A 19 -2.51 -9.26 -1.65
CA TYR A 19 -3.10 -8.73 -0.42
C TYR A 19 -4.55 -8.23 -0.63
N ALA A 20 -4.78 -7.39 -1.65
CA ALA A 20 -6.12 -6.90 -1.98
C ALA A 20 -7.10 -8.04 -2.34
N THR A 21 -6.61 -9.12 -2.95
CA THR A 21 -7.43 -10.29 -3.29
C THR A 21 -7.72 -11.25 -2.14
N ASN A 22 -6.90 -11.25 -1.08
CA ASN A 22 -7.10 -12.15 0.06
C ASN A 22 -7.95 -11.51 1.16
N THR A 23 -7.88 -10.19 1.36
CA THR A 23 -8.73 -9.47 2.34
C THR A 23 -10.20 -9.35 1.94
N THR A 24 -10.52 -9.60 0.67
CA THR A 24 -11.88 -9.57 0.11
C THR A 24 -12.63 -10.90 0.20
N LYS A 25 -12.00 -11.98 0.70
CA LYS A 25 -12.62 -13.31 0.75
C LYS A 25 -13.70 -13.44 1.84
N ASP A 26 -13.67 -12.62 2.90
CA ASP A 26 -14.43 -12.91 4.14
C ASP A 26 -15.37 -11.80 4.63
N ARG A 27 -15.95 -10.95 3.77
CA ARG A 27 -16.75 -9.79 4.26
C ARG A 27 -18.16 -9.60 3.72
N ASN A 28 -18.63 -10.37 2.75
CA ASN A 28 -20.03 -10.28 2.36
C ASN A 28 -20.73 -11.64 2.36
N ALA A 29 -22.00 -11.62 2.76
CA ALA A 29 -22.88 -12.79 2.81
C ALA A 29 -23.05 -13.50 1.46
N LEU A 30 -22.57 -12.89 0.38
CA LEU A 30 -22.67 -13.38 -1.00
C LEU A 30 -21.32 -13.87 -1.55
N HIS A 31 -20.23 -13.84 -0.78
CA HIS A 31 -18.86 -14.17 -1.25
C HIS A 31 -18.42 -13.43 -2.53
N LEU A 32 -19.00 -12.26 -2.80
CA LEU A 32 -18.66 -11.44 -3.97
C LEU A 32 -17.43 -10.58 -3.68
N ARG A 33 -16.56 -10.40 -4.66
CA ARG A 33 -15.42 -9.46 -4.51
C ARG A 33 -15.84 -8.05 -4.90
N VAL A 34 -16.77 -7.47 -4.13
CA VAL A 34 -17.15 -6.06 -4.31
C VAL A 34 -16.34 -5.23 -3.35
N VAL A 35 -15.36 -4.51 -3.90
CA VAL A 35 -14.64 -3.45 -3.19
C VAL A 35 -15.32 -2.14 -3.59
N ASP A 36 -15.73 -1.36 -2.61
CA ASP A 36 -16.30 -0.04 -2.86
C ASP A 36 -15.25 0.95 -3.40
N ASP A 37 -15.72 1.98 -4.10
CA ASP A 37 -14.84 2.96 -4.76
C ASP A 37 -13.99 3.77 -3.76
N GLU A 38 -14.45 3.95 -2.52
CA GLU A 38 -13.71 4.65 -1.47
C GLU A 38 -12.50 3.81 -1.01
N THR A 39 -12.72 2.52 -0.76
CA THR A 39 -11.65 1.56 -0.44
C THR A 39 -10.63 1.49 -1.58
N TRP A 40 -11.10 1.46 -2.82
CA TRP A 40 -10.22 1.40 -3.99
C TRP A 40 -9.42 2.69 -4.19
N THR A 41 -10.05 3.85 -4.01
CA THR A 41 -9.39 5.16 -4.06
C THR A 41 -8.32 5.28 -2.97
N THR A 42 -8.67 4.91 -1.74
CA THR A 42 -7.76 4.88 -0.60
C THR A 42 -6.55 4.00 -0.89
N PHE A 43 -6.77 2.79 -1.41
CA PHE A 43 -5.68 1.87 -1.76
C PHE A 43 -4.76 2.45 -2.83
N ARG A 44 -5.31 3.08 -3.87
CA ARG A 44 -4.51 3.73 -4.92
C ARG A 44 -3.67 4.87 -4.37
N TRP A 45 -4.20 5.67 -3.45
CA TRP A 45 -3.43 6.70 -2.76
C TRP A 45 -2.28 6.11 -1.94
N CYS A 46 -2.55 5.11 -1.09
CA CYS A 46 -1.51 4.42 -0.31
C CYS A 46 -0.39 3.88 -1.22
N LYS A 47 -0.78 3.20 -2.30
CA LYS A 47 0.16 2.65 -3.27
C LYS A 47 1.03 3.73 -3.91
N TRP A 48 0.42 4.84 -4.34
CA TRP A 48 1.17 5.93 -4.98
C TRP A 48 2.23 6.49 -4.04
N ILE A 49 1.82 6.84 -2.82
CA ILE A 49 2.68 7.43 -1.79
C ILE A 49 3.84 6.50 -1.43
N VAL A 50 3.57 5.22 -1.15
CA VAL A 50 4.58 4.24 -0.74
C VAL A 50 5.57 3.95 -1.86
N LEU A 51 5.08 3.65 -3.07
CA LEU A 51 5.97 3.27 -4.18
C LEU A 51 6.85 4.44 -4.66
N ASN A 52 6.37 5.68 -4.55
CA ASN A 52 7.09 6.86 -5.02
C ASN A 52 7.77 7.63 -3.88
N ARG A 53 7.74 7.11 -2.65
CA ARG A 53 8.34 7.72 -1.45
C ARG A 53 7.96 9.19 -1.26
N MET A 54 6.68 9.52 -1.50
CA MET A 54 6.22 10.90 -1.43
C MET A 54 5.81 11.30 -0.01
N VAL A 55 5.93 12.59 0.30
CA VAL A 55 5.43 13.17 1.55
C VAL A 55 3.90 13.07 1.61
N PHE A 56 3.34 12.85 2.80
CA PHE A 56 1.90 12.63 2.95
C PHE A 56 1.04 13.84 2.57
N SER A 57 1.55 15.06 2.78
CA SER A 57 0.90 16.31 2.38
C SER A 57 0.68 16.44 0.87
N PHE A 58 1.31 15.59 0.06
CA PHE A 58 1.12 15.52 -1.39
C PHE A 58 -0.35 15.37 -1.78
N VAL A 59 -1.13 14.57 -1.05
CA VAL A 59 -2.55 14.30 -1.39
C VAL A 59 -3.45 15.52 -1.21
N GLU A 60 -3.01 16.49 -0.41
CA GLU A 60 -3.74 17.72 -0.14
C GLU A 60 -3.30 18.89 -1.04
N SER A 61 -2.19 18.72 -1.78
CA SER A 61 -1.68 19.78 -2.63
C SER A 61 -2.69 20.17 -3.71
N LYS A 62 -2.88 21.49 -3.91
CA LYS A 62 -3.82 22.02 -4.92
C LYS A 62 -3.49 21.51 -6.32
N LYS A 63 -2.20 21.34 -6.65
CA LYS A 63 -1.75 20.82 -7.94
C LYS A 63 -2.11 19.34 -8.07
N THR A 64 -1.88 18.53 -7.04
CA THR A 64 -2.26 17.11 -7.03
C THR A 64 -3.76 16.96 -7.19
N ARG A 65 -4.57 17.66 -6.40
CA ARG A 65 -6.04 17.57 -6.45
C ARG A 65 -6.63 17.95 -7.81
N LYS A 66 -6.01 18.90 -8.51
CA LYS A 66 -6.44 19.31 -9.86
C LYS A 66 -6.09 18.31 -10.95
N ASN A 67 -5.03 17.52 -10.78
CA ASN A 67 -4.49 16.65 -11.82
C ASN A 67 -4.71 15.16 -11.54
N ALA A 68 -5.06 14.78 -10.31
CA ALA A 68 -5.35 13.40 -9.96
C ALA A 68 -6.76 13.01 -10.38
N ILE A 69 -6.90 11.84 -10.97
CA ILE A 69 -8.20 11.22 -11.30
C ILE A 69 -8.86 10.62 -10.03
N LEU A 70 -8.09 10.48 -8.95
CA LEU A 70 -8.56 9.91 -7.69
C LEU A 70 -9.39 10.93 -6.89
N ALA A 71 -10.45 10.47 -6.21
CA ALA A 71 -11.18 11.31 -5.29
C ALA A 71 -10.24 11.82 -4.17
N ALA A 72 -10.47 13.05 -3.73
CA ALA A 72 -9.63 13.70 -2.75
C ALA A 72 -9.65 12.94 -1.42
N ILE A 73 -8.48 12.81 -0.78
CA ILE A 73 -8.32 12.26 0.57
C ILE A 73 -7.55 13.27 1.43
N GLY A 74 -7.82 13.26 2.73
CA GLY A 74 -7.04 14.01 3.70
C GLY A 74 -5.75 13.28 4.09
N GLU A 75 -4.71 14.03 4.45
CA GLU A 75 -3.43 13.48 4.91
C GLU A 75 -3.63 12.57 6.13
N ASN A 76 -4.43 12.99 7.10
CA ASN A 76 -4.69 12.23 8.32
C ASN A 76 -5.41 10.91 8.02
N THR A 77 -6.38 10.93 7.11
CA THR A 77 -7.10 9.74 6.65
C THR A 77 -6.15 8.77 5.94
N LEU A 78 -5.30 9.29 5.06
CA LEU A 78 -4.27 8.50 4.40
C LEU A 78 -3.32 7.82 5.41
N LYS A 79 -2.82 8.57 6.41
CA LYS A 79 -1.94 8.03 7.46
C LYS A 79 -2.62 6.90 8.24
N MET A 80 -3.89 7.08 8.62
CA MET A 80 -4.66 6.05 9.30
C MET A 80 -4.74 4.75 8.48
N TYR A 81 -5.00 4.86 7.18
CA TYR A 81 -5.07 3.67 6.31
C TYR A 81 -3.68 3.06 6.04
N LEU A 82 -2.65 3.88 5.89
CA LEU A 82 -1.26 3.39 5.79
C LEU A 82 -0.85 2.61 7.05
N MET A 83 -1.26 3.06 8.23
CA MET A 83 -0.99 2.33 9.48
C MET A 83 -1.66 0.95 9.49
N ARG A 84 -2.93 0.87 9.06
CA ARG A 84 -3.63 -0.44 8.94
C ARG A 84 -2.96 -1.35 7.93
N VAL A 85 -2.48 -0.78 6.83
CA VAL A 85 -1.73 -1.49 5.80
C VAL A 85 -0.40 -2.02 6.37
N TYR A 86 0.34 -1.19 7.12
CA TYR A 86 1.56 -1.57 7.81
C TYR A 86 1.34 -2.73 8.78
N GLN A 87 0.36 -2.62 9.69
CA GLN A 87 0.04 -3.67 10.67
C GLN A 87 -0.29 -5.01 10.01
N SER A 88 -0.92 -4.97 8.85
CA SER A 88 -1.26 -6.18 8.12
C SER A 88 -0.04 -6.77 7.38
N ALA A 89 0.82 -5.92 6.83
CA ALA A 89 2.09 -6.37 6.26
C ALA A 89 2.99 -6.99 7.34
N GLU A 90 3.10 -6.35 8.50
CA GLU A 90 3.83 -6.84 9.67
C GLU A 90 3.34 -8.23 10.10
N ARG A 91 2.02 -8.43 10.22
CA ARG A 91 1.46 -9.74 10.54
C ARG A 91 1.86 -10.82 9.54
N ARG A 92 1.81 -10.52 8.24
CA ARG A 92 2.20 -11.48 7.20
C ARG A 92 3.70 -11.77 7.23
N VAL A 93 4.52 -10.75 7.48
CA VAL A 93 5.96 -10.95 7.67
C VAL A 93 6.20 -11.89 8.85
N VAL A 94 5.52 -11.71 9.98
CA VAL A 94 5.62 -12.61 11.14
C VAL A 94 5.19 -14.04 10.80
N GLU A 95 4.12 -14.22 10.04
CA GLU A 95 3.66 -15.54 9.58
C GLU A 95 4.64 -16.24 8.62
N GLU A 96 5.35 -15.46 7.80
CA GLU A 96 6.31 -15.97 6.81
C GLU A 96 7.75 -16.07 7.35
N LEU A 97 8.04 -15.50 8.52
CA LEU A 97 9.38 -15.45 9.09
C LEU A 97 9.81 -16.83 9.63
N PRO A 98 11.01 -17.32 9.30
CA PRO A 98 11.53 -18.56 9.89
C PRO A 98 11.86 -18.36 11.38
N SER A 99 11.86 -19.46 12.14
CA SER A 99 12.21 -19.46 13.59
C SER A 99 13.62 -18.93 13.89
N THR A 100 14.49 -18.89 12.89
CA THR A 100 15.83 -18.33 12.97
C THR A 100 16.07 -17.50 11.72
N PHE A 101 16.40 -16.23 11.92
CA PHE A 101 16.67 -15.27 10.85
C PHE A 101 17.81 -14.32 11.27
N GLY A 102 18.52 -13.78 10.28
CA GLY A 102 19.53 -12.75 10.49
C GLY A 102 18.94 -11.36 10.30
N ILE A 103 19.40 -10.38 11.09
CA ILE A 103 19.07 -8.97 10.94
C ILE A 103 20.32 -8.25 10.42
N VAL A 104 20.19 -7.55 9.29
CA VAL A 104 21.24 -6.67 8.77
C VAL A 104 20.88 -5.24 9.14
N LEU A 105 21.75 -4.58 9.89
CA LEU A 105 21.60 -3.17 10.25
C LEU A 105 22.39 -2.33 9.25
N ASP A 106 21.70 -1.60 8.40
CA ASP A 106 22.30 -0.61 7.50
C ASP A 106 22.30 0.75 8.20
N GLY A 107 23.49 1.22 8.58
CA GLY A 107 23.69 2.47 9.31
C GLY A 107 24.39 3.50 8.44
N SER A 108 23.73 4.62 8.18
CA SER A 108 24.39 5.84 7.73
C SER A 108 24.72 6.71 8.95
N LEU A 109 26.02 6.89 9.24
CA LEU A 109 26.53 7.87 10.20
C LEU A 109 26.13 9.30 9.82
#